data_AF-D0I8E1-F1
#
_entry.id   AF-D0I8E1-F1
#
_cell.length_a   1.000
_cell.length_b   1.000
_cell.length_c   1.000
_cell.angle_alpha   90.00
_cell.angle_beta   90.00
_cell.angle_gamma   90.00
#
_symmetry.space_group_name_H-M   'P 1'
#
loop_
_entity.id
_entity.type
_entity.pdbx_description
1 polymer ?
#
loop_
_entity_poly.entity_id
_entity_poly.type
_entity_poly.pdbx_seq_one_letter_code
_entity_poly.pdbx_strand_id
1 'polypeptide(L)' 'MNTGKFLTTMYDEALDINGDVSNFASLLRCSCILYLSEPHGVLNLANAELRQRETLDKAG' A
#
# COMPACT_ATOMS: atom_id res chain seq x y z
N MET A 1 1.00 13.41 -11.92
CA MET A 1 0.56 13.11 -10.53
C MET A 1 0.96 14.29 -9.65
N ASN A 2 0.10 14.77 -8.75
CA ASN A 2 0.51 15.72 -7.69
C ASN A 2 0.37 15.01 -6.33
N THR A 3 1.01 15.54 -5.29
CA THR A 3 1.00 14.91 -3.96
C THR A 3 -0.42 14.72 -3.41
N GLY A 4 -1.30 15.70 -3.58
CA GLY A 4 -2.70 15.59 -3.12
C GLY A 4 -3.45 14.44 -3.79
N LYS A 5 -3.39 14.34 -5.11
CA LYS A 5 -4.01 13.26 -5.89
C LYS A 5 -3.44 11.90 -5.54
N PHE A 6 -2.12 11.80 -5.35
CA PHE A 6 -1.48 10.56 -4.92
C PHE A 6 -1.99 10.10 -3.54
N LEU A 7 -2.09 11.02 -2.58
CA LEU A 7 -2.60 10.71 -1.25
C LEU A 7 -4.07 10.31 -1.27
N THR A 8 -4.90 10.98 -2.08
CA THR A 8 -6.30 10.60 -2.26
C THR A 8 -6.42 9.19 -2.84
N THR A 9 -5.68 8.89 -3.92
CA THR A 9 -5.70 7.54 -4.51
C THR A 9 -5.27 6.47 -3.52
N MET A 10 -4.18 6.68 -2.75
CA MET A 10 -3.79 5.72 -1.72
C MET A 10 -4.81 5.58 -0.59
N TYR A 11 -5.52 6.64 -0.22
CA TYR A 11 -6.57 6.56 0.78
C TYR A 11 -7.76 5.72 0.28
N ASP A 12 -8.21 5.99 -0.95
CA ASP A 12 -9.32 5.26 -1.57
C ASP A 12 -9.00 3.77 -1.70
N GLU A 13 -7.78 3.43 -2.17
CA GLU A 13 -7.33 2.03 -2.24
C GLU A 13 -7.26 1.36 -0.86
N ALA A 14 -6.75 2.06 0.15
CA ALA A 14 -6.69 1.54 1.51
C ALA A 14 -8.09 1.33 2.09
N LEU A 15 -9.05 2.19 1.75
CA LEU A 15 -10.44 2.09 2.16
C LEU A 15 -11.12 0.88 1.48
N ASP A 16 -10.91 0.69 0.19
CA ASP A 16 -11.46 -0.44 -0.56
C ASP A 16 -10.96 -1.79 -0.01
N ILE A 17 -9.70 -1.86 0.43
CA ILE A 17 -9.10 -3.08 0.98
C ILE A 17 -9.57 -3.37 2.42
N ASN A 18 -9.68 -2.35 3.26
CA ASN A 18 -9.90 -2.52 4.71
C ASN A 18 -11.33 -2.22 5.17
N GLY A 19 -12.16 -1.59 4.33
CA GLY A 19 -13.51 -1.12 4.65
C GLY A 19 -13.56 0.17 5.48
N ASP A 20 -12.58 0.41 6.35
CA ASP A 20 -12.37 1.67 7.08
C ASP A 20 -10.87 1.92 7.32
N VAL A 21 -10.45 3.19 7.34
CA VAL A 21 -9.07 3.62 7.55
C VAL A 21 -9.01 4.87 8.43
N SER A 22 -9.34 4.70 9.71
CA SER A 22 -9.27 5.78 10.71
C SER A 22 -7.85 6.26 11.04
N ASN A 23 -6.83 5.47 10.69
CA ASN A 23 -5.42 5.70 11.04
C ASN A 23 -4.53 5.98 9.81
N PHE A 24 -5.10 6.47 8.70
CA PHE A 24 -4.38 6.65 7.43
C PHE A 24 -3.08 7.45 7.57
N ALA A 25 -3.07 8.54 8.35
CA ALA A 25 -1.87 9.37 8.54
C ALA A 25 -0.73 8.60 9.22
N SER A 26 -1.04 7.77 10.23
CA SER A 26 -0.06 6.92 10.91
C SER A 26 0.46 5.83 9.99
N LEU A 27 -0.44 5.19 9.22
CA LEU A 27 -0.07 4.18 8.23
C LEU A 27 0.85 4.78 7.16
N LEU A 28 0.47 5.92 6.57
CA LEU A 28 1.28 6.64 5.59
C LEU A 28 2.67 6.97 6.15
N ARG A 29 2.74 7.49 7.38
CA ARG A 29 4.02 7.80 8.04
C ARG A 29 4.90 6.54 8.16
N CYS A 30 4.33 5.44 8.64
CA CYS A 30 5.06 4.18 8.75
C CYS A 30 5.53 3.67 7.38
N SER A 31 4.66 3.70 6.37
CA SER A 31 5.01 3.33 4.99
C SER A 31 6.16 4.17 4.44
N CYS A 32 6.13 5.48 4.66
CA CYS A 32 7.23 6.37 4.25
C CYS A 32 8.53 6.06 5.00
N ILE A 33 8.48 5.81 6.32
CA ILE A 33 9.68 5.45 7.10
C ILE A 33 10.29 4.14 6.59
N LEU A 34 9.48 3.13 6.33
CA LEU A 34 9.94 1.85 5.78
C LEU A 34 10.57 2.05 4.40
N TYR A 35 9.89 2.77 3.51
CA TYR A 35 10.41 3.07 2.18
C TYR A 35 11.73 3.84 2.23
N LEU A 36 11.87 4.84 3.11
CA LEU A 36 13.12 5.60 3.24
C LEU A 36 14.25 4.79 3.89
N SER A 37 13.92 3.81 4.73
CA SER A 37 14.93 2.97 5.41
C SER A 37 15.53 1.94 4.46
N GLU A 38 14.70 1.27 3.65
CA GLU A 38 15.17 0.29 2.66
C GLU A 38 14.23 0.24 1.45
N PRO A 39 14.37 1.17 0.48
CA PRO A 39 13.40 1.32 -0.62
C PRO A 39 13.25 0.05 -1.45
N HIS A 40 14.37 -0.57 -1.82
CA HIS A 40 14.37 -1.75 -2.69
C HIS A 40 13.83 -3.00 -1.98
N GLY A 41 14.20 -3.22 -0.71
CA GLY A 41 13.74 -4.38 0.06
C GLY A 41 12.22 -4.34 0.28
N VAL A 42 11.72 -3.18 0.73
CA VAL A 42 10.29 -2.98 0.99
C VAL A 42 9.46 -3.11 -0.29
N LEU A 43 9.90 -2.49 -1.40
CA LEU A 43 9.18 -2.61 -2.67
C LEU A 43 9.21 -4.04 -3.23
N ASN A 44 10.32 -4.77 -3.09
CA ASN A 44 10.41 -6.15 -3.54
C ASN A 44 9.44 -7.05 -2.75
N LEU A 45 9.37 -6.86 -1.43
CA LEU A 45 8.43 -7.56 -0.55
C LEU A 45 6.98 -7.26 -0.95
N ALA A 46 6.61 -5.99 -1.05
CA ALA A 46 5.25 -5.58 -1.41
C ALA A 46 4.82 -6.15 -2.78
N ASN A 47 5.71 -6.11 -3.78
CA ASN A 47 5.44 -6.68 -5.09
C ASN A 47 5.30 -8.21 -5.07
N ALA A 48 6.02 -8.91 -4.17
CA ALA A 48 5.88 -10.35 -4.00
C ALA A 48 4.50 -10.71 -3.40
N GLU A 49 4.05 -9.95 -2.40
CA GLU A 49 2.72 -10.12 -1.80
C GLU A 49 1.59 -9.87 -2.80
N LEU A 50 1.70 -8.80 -3.60
CA LEU A 50 0.73 -8.51 -4.66
C LEU A 50 0.59 -9.67 -5.64
N ARG A 51 1.72 -10.22 -6.11
CA ARG A 51 1.71 -11.41 -6.99
C ARG A 51 1.06 -12.61 -6.32
N GLN A 52 1.33 -12.85 -5.05
CA GLN A 52 0.70 -13.95 -4.31
C GLN A 52 -0.82 -13.78 -4.22
N ARG A 53 -1.30 -12.55 -3.99
CA ARG A 53 -2.74 -12.25 -3.99
C ARG A 53 -3.38 -12.50 -5.36
N GLU A 54 -2.74 -12.06 -6.43
CA GLU A 54 -3.22 -12.33 -7.81
C GLU A 54 -3.29 -13.83 -8.13
N THR A 55 -2.37 -14.64 -7.62
CA THR A 55 -2.43 -16.10 -7.82
C THR A 55 -3.55 -16.77 -7.04
N LEU A 56 -3.89 -16.25 -5.86
CA LEU A 56 -4.98 -16.76 -5.03
C LEU A 56 -6.35 -16.44 -5.65
N ASP A 57 -6.49 -15.23 -6.20
CA ASP A 57 -7.71 -14.79 -6.89
C ASP A 57 -8.01 -15.61 -8.15
N LYS A 58 -6.98 -16.00 -8.92
CA LYS A 58 -7.13 -16.84 -10.13
C LYS A 58 -7.41 -18.32 -9.85
N ALA A 59 -7.27 -18.76 -8.60
CA ALA A 59 -7.44 -20.16 -8.21
C ALA A 59 -8.84 -20.46 -7.63
N GLY A 60 -9.64 -19.43 -7.35
CA GLY A 60 -11.04 -19.54 -6.92
C GLY A 60 -12.01 -19.43 -8.10
#